data_AF-A0A514WXV3-F1
#
_entry.id   AF-A0A514WXV3-F1
#
_cell.length_a   1.000
_cell.length_b   1.000
_cell.length_c   1.000
_cell.angle_alpha   90.00
_cell.angle_beta   90.00
_cell.angle_gamma   90.00
#
_symmetry.space_group_name_H-M   'P 1'
#
loop_
_entity.id
_entity.type
_entity.pdbx_description
1 polymer ?
#
loop_
_entity_poly.entity_id
_entity_poly.type
_entity_poly.pdbx_seq_one_letter_code
_entity_poly.pdbx_strand_id
1 'polypeptide(L)'
;MKNYMAVIVLLFAGNAFAAAQDLRCMGTEPFWNAKITGDKIIVAAPGEKDQSYKITLRTSPIGVPESFGEVLKGKGAAGDVTITVRADEKCTDGMSDATYSKEIWLLQNDQLVVGCCK
;
A
#
# COMPACT_ATOMS: atom_id res chain seq x y z
N MET A 1 53.49 -21.14 20.87
CA MET A 1 52.96 -19.87 20.33
C MET A 1 51.64 -20.20 19.64
N LYS A 2 50.52 -19.80 20.24
CA LYS A 2 49.15 -20.09 19.77
C LYS A 2 48.78 -19.07 18.71
N ASN A 3 48.69 -19.48 17.44
CA ASN A 3 48.17 -18.63 16.37
C ASN A 3 46.69 -18.94 16.20
N TYR A 4 45.85 -18.08 16.77
CA TYR A 4 44.41 -18.10 16.56
C TYR A 4 44.12 -17.62 15.14
N MET A 5 43.69 -18.53 14.27
CA MET A 5 43.17 -18.19 12.96
C MET A 5 41.70 -17.80 13.15
N ALA A 6 41.41 -16.51 12.99
CA ALA A 6 40.06 -15.97 13.15
C ALA A 6 39.16 -16.44 12.01
N VAL A 7 38.04 -17.09 12.35
CA VAL A 7 36.97 -17.42 11.41
C VAL A 7 36.05 -16.21 11.30
N ILE A 8 36.03 -15.55 10.14
CA ILE A 8 35.06 -14.50 9.85
C ILE A 8 33.78 -15.17 9.34
N VAL A 9 32.79 -15.31 10.23
CA VAL A 9 31.43 -15.69 9.85
C VAL A 9 30.66 -14.41 9.54
N LEU A 10 30.50 -14.08 8.27
CA LEU A 10 29.58 -13.03 7.81
C LEU A 10 28.17 -13.62 7.70
N LEU A 11 27.41 -13.59 8.79
CA LEU A 11 25.98 -13.84 8.78
C LEU A 11 25.27 -12.56 8.30
N PHE A 12 25.04 -12.43 7.00
CA PHE A 12 24.03 -11.51 6.48
C PHE A 12 22.66 -12.18 6.58
N ALA A 13 22.09 -12.21 7.78
CA ALA A 13 20.67 -12.49 7.98
C ALA A 13 19.93 -11.17 8.16
N GLY A 14 19.34 -10.66 7.08
CA GLY A 14 18.63 -9.40 7.12
C GLY A 14 17.90 -9.09 5.82
N ASN A 15 17.02 -9.98 5.37
CA ASN A 15 15.89 -9.50 4.56
C ASN A 15 14.95 -8.74 5.50
N ALA A 16 15.32 -7.49 5.79
CA ALA A 16 14.36 -6.54 6.31
C ALA A 16 13.37 -6.27 5.18
N PHE A 17 12.32 -7.09 5.10
CA PHE A 17 11.09 -6.62 4.50
C PHE A 17 10.73 -5.39 5.30
N ALA A 18 10.92 -4.20 4.72
CA ALA A 18 10.36 -2.98 5.28
C ALA A 18 8.91 -3.32 5.64
N ALA A 19 8.57 -3.23 6.93
CA ALA A 19 7.26 -3.66 7.39
C ALA A 19 6.23 -2.89 6.57
N ALA A 20 5.43 -3.62 5.79
CA ALA A 20 4.38 -3.03 4.98
C ALA A 20 3.53 -2.15 5.91
N GLN A 21 3.48 -0.84 5.63
CA GLN A 21 2.72 0.06 6.46
C GLN A 21 1.23 -0.27 6.32
N ASP A 22 0.54 -0.36 7.45
CA ASP A 22 -0.91 -0.45 7.47
C ASP A 22 -1.48 0.90 7.04
N LEU A 23 -2.26 0.90 5.95
CA LEU A 23 -2.89 2.11 5.42
C LEU A 23 -4.39 2.01 5.51
N ARG A 24 -5.01 3.11 5.94
CA ARG A 24 -6.47 3.27 5.90
C ARG A 24 -6.79 4.43 4.98
N CYS A 25 -7.47 4.12 3.89
CA CYS A 25 -7.79 5.09 2.86
C CYS A 25 -9.30 5.24 2.68
N MET A 26 -9.72 6.40 2.20
CA MET A 26 -11.12 6.73 1.96
C MET A 26 -11.27 7.70 0.79
N GLY A 27 -12.38 7.60 0.07
CA GLY A 27 -12.80 8.54 -0.95
C GLY A 27 -14.29 8.85 -0.83
N THR A 28 -14.68 10.02 -1.32
CA THR A 28 -15.99 10.61 -1.00
C THR A 28 -17.04 10.38 -2.07
N GLU A 29 -16.72 10.35 -3.38
CA GLU A 29 -17.73 10.02 -4.40
C GLU A 29 -17.18 9.16 -5.55
N PRO A 30 -17.74 7.95 -5.78
CA PRO A 30 -18.64 7.24 -4.86
C PRO A 30 -17.98 7.04 -3.48
N PHE A 31 -18.74 6.88 -2.40
CA PHE A 31 -18.16 6.64 -1.09
C PHE A 31 -17.50 5.26 -1.03
N TRP A 32 -16.23 5.20 -0.61
CA TRP A 32 -15.51 3.94 -0.42
C TRP A 32 -14.41 4.10 0.64
N ASN A 33 -13.96 2.96 1.17
CA ASN A 33 -12.75 2.90 1.97
C ASN A 33 -11.93 1.65 1.60
N ALA A 34 -10.62 1.75 1.80
CA ALA A 34 -9.71 0.63 1.64
C ALA A 34 -8.82 0.48 2.88
N LYS A 35 -8.53 -0.77 3.24
CA LYS A 35 -7.56 -1.13 4.28
C LYS A 35 -6.49 -2.01 3.66
N ILE A 36 -5.24 -1.58 3.77
CA ILE A 36 -4.08 -2.33 3.29
C ILE A 36 -3.30 -2.74 4.53
N THR A 37 -3.17 -4.04 4.78
CA THR A 37 -2.48 -4.59 5.96
C THR A 37 -1.68 -5.81 5.53
N GLY A 38 -0.35 -5.76 5.70
CA GLY A 38 0.53 -6.84 5.27
C GLY A 38 0.37 -7.21 3.79
N ASP A 39 -0.17 -8.40 3.53
CA ASP A 39 -0.44 -8.96 2.19
C ASP A 39 -1.92 -8.90 1.79
N LYS A 40 -2.75 -8.12 2.48
CA LYS A 40 -4.20 -8.05 2.25
C LYS A 40 -4.67 -6.64 1.95
N ILE A 41 -5.60 -6.54 1.00
CA ILE A 41 -6.39 -5.34 0.71
C ILE A 41 -7.86 -5.68 0.98
N ILE A 42 -8.55 -4.85 1.73
CA ILE A 42 -10.01 -4.91 1.89
C ILE A 42 -10.59 -3.61 1.33
N VAL A 43 -11.52 -3.71 0.39
CA VAL A 43 -12.27 -2.58 -0.18
C VAL A 43 -13.72 -2.70 0.27
N ALA A 44 -14.28 -1.60 0.76
CA ALA A 44 -15.65 -1.55 1.25
C ALA A 44 -16.34 -0.28 0.74
N ALA A 45 -17.60 -0.42 0.33
CA ALA A 45 -18.47 0.67 -0.07
C ALA A 45 -19.84 0.52 0.62
N PRO A 46 -20.54 1.61 0.94
CA PRO A 46 -21.86 1.52 1.56
C PRO A 46 -22.86 0.74 0.69
N GLY A 47 -23.54 -0.24 1.30
CA GLY A 47 -24.53 -1.09 0.61
C GLY A 47 -23.95 -2.27 -0.17
N GLU A 48 -22.62 -2.37 -0.28
CA GLU A 48 -21.91 -3.45 -0.96
C GLU A 48 -21.31 -4.44 0.05
N LYS A 49 -21.02 -5.66 -0.41
CA LYS A 49 -20.21 -6.60 0.38
C LYS A 49 -18.73 -6.21 0.31
N ASP A 50 -18.04 -6.27 1.45
CA ASP A 50 -16.59 -6.09 1.49
C ASP A 50 -15.88 -7.06 0.55
N GLN A 51 -14.96 -6.52 -0.23
CA GLN A 51 -14.15 -7.27 -1.18
C GLN A 51 -12.73 -7.42 -0.64
N SER A 52 -12.26 -8.66 -0.57
CA SER A 52 -10.93 -9.00 -0.05
C SER A 52 -10.02 -9.45 -1.18
N TYR A 53 -8.82 -8.89 -1.22
CA TYR A 53 -7.78 -9.20 -2.20
C TYR A 53 -6.48 -9.59 -1.48
N LYS A 54 -5.81 -10.62 -2.00
CA LYS A 54 -4.45 -10.97 -1.61
C LYS A 54 -3.47 -10.22 -2.51
N ILE A 55 -2.53 -9.49 -1.92
CA ILE A 55 -1.47 -8.78 -2.63
C ILE A 55 -0.55 -9.82 -3.29
N THR A 56 -0.39 -9.67 -4.60
CA THR A 56 0.46 -10.52 -5.45
C THR A 56 1.69 -9.77 -5.96
N LEU A 57 1.63 -8.44 -5.97
CA LEU A 57 2.76 -7.57 -6.29
C LEU A 57 2.73 -6.34 -5.39
N ARG A 58 3.90 -5.97 -4.87
CA ARG A 58 4.19 -4.70 -4.23
C ARG A 58 5.50 -4.18 -4.83
N THR A 59 5.48 -2.99 -5.40
CA THR A 59 6.65 -2.44 -6.08
C THR A 59 6.71 -0.93 -5.95
N SER A 60 7.93 -0.38 -5.93
CA SER A 60 8.17 1.05 -5.91
C SER A 60 8.45 1.57 -7.32
N PRO A 61 8.10 2.82 -7.62
CA PRO A 61 8.41 3.44 -8.90
C PRO A 61 9.94 3.55 -9.10
N ILE A 62 10.39 3.37 -10.34
CA ILE A 62 11.79 3.50 -10.73
C ILE A 62 12.06 4.95 -11.16
N GLY A 63 13.22 5.49 -10.81
CA GLY A 63 13.65 6.84 -11.20
C GLY A 63 13.19 7.95 -10.25
N VAL A 64 12.58 7.60 -9.11
CA VAL A 64 12.23 8.50 -8.01
C VAL A 64 12.60 7.84 -6.67
N PRO A 65 12.71 8.59 -5.56
CA PRO A 65 12.93 8.00 -4.24
C PRO A 65 11.82 7.01 -3.87
N GLU A 66 12.15 5.95 -3.13
CA GLU A 66 11.17 4.96 -2.64
C GLU A 66 10.05 5.61 -1.81
N SER A 67 10.34 6.72 -1.13
CA SER A 67 9.36 7.49 -0.37
C SER A 67 8.28 8.14 -1.22
N PHE A 68 8.44 8.18 -2.56
CA PHE A 68 7.47 8.76 -3.47
C PHE A 68 6.15 7.99 -3.47
N GLY A 69 6.20 6.65 -3.34
CA GLY A 69 5.01 5.83 -3.35
C GLY A 69 5.25 4.36 -3.67
N GLU A 70 4.17 3.61 -3.79
CA GLU A 70 4.15 2.20 -4.16
C GLU A 70 2.94 1.87 -5.04
N VAL A 71 3.09 0.80 -5.82
CA VAL A 71 2.01 0.17 -6.58
C VAL A 71 1.78 -1.24 -6.04
N LEU A 72 0.52 -1.56 -5.77
CA LEU A 72 0.05 -2.85 -5.30
C LEU A 72 -0.86 -3.48 -6.36
N LYS A 73 -0.70 -4.78 -6.60
CA LYS A 73 -1.69 -5.58 -7.32
C LYS A 73 -2.25 -6.66 -6.41
N GLY A 74 -3.57 -6.73 -6.31
CA GLY A 74 -4.28 -7.73 -5.52
C GLY A 74 -5.18 -8.62 -6.38
N LYS A 75 -5.34 -9.88 -5.97
CA LYS A 75 -6.30 -10.81 -6.55
C LYS A 75 -7.36 -11.22 -5.53
N GLY A 76 -8.63 -11.21 -5.93
CA GLY A 76 -9.76 -11.55 -5.08
C GLY A 76 -10.86 -12.28 -5.85
N ALA A 77 -11.90 -12.71 -5.13
CA ALA A 77 -13.04 -13.38 -5.75
C ALA A 77 -13.85 -12.45 -6.68
N ALA A 78 -13.80 -11.14 -6.40
CA ALA A 78 -14.47 -10.09 -7.18
C ALA A 78 -13.58 -9.51 -8.30
N GLY A 79 -12.51 -10.21 -8.69
CA GLY A 79 -11.57 -9.78 -9.72
C GLY A 79 -10.21 -9.35 -9.18
N ASP A 80 -9.48 -8.57 -9.99
CA ASP A 80 -8.18 -8.01 -9.65
C ASP A 80 -8.32 -6.53 -9.24
N VAL A 81 -7.42 -6.06 -8.38
CA VAL A 81 -7.33 -4.66 -7.96
C VAL A 81 -5.92 -4.14 -8.18
N THR A 82 -5.80 -2.91 -8.67
CA THR A 82 -4.52 -2.18 -8.71
C THR A 82 -4.64 -0.93 -7.87
N ILE A 83 -3.70 -0.74 -6.95
CA ILE A 83 -3.65 0.43 -6.08
C ILE A 83 -2.32 1.14 -6.31
N THR A 84 -2.36 2.46 -6.50
CA THR A 84 -1.18 3.32 -6.35
C THR A 84 -1.35 4.14 -5.10
N VAL A 85 -0.37 4.13 -4.22
CA VAL A 85 -0.29 5.04 -3.07
C VAL A 85 0.92 5.91 -3.28
N ARG A 86 0.74 7.23 -3.22
CA ARG A 86 1.86 8.18 -3.34
C ARG A 86 1.86 9.18 -2.20
N ALA A 87 3.04 9.68 -1.86
CA ALA A 87 3.17 10.83 -0.97
C ALA A 87 2.52 12.05 -1.63
N ASP A 88 1.61 12.70 -0.91
CA ASP A 88 0.98 13.95 -1.30
C ASP A 88 0.58 14.68 -0.01
N GLU A 89 1.21 15.81 0.29
CA GLU A 89 0.94 16.59 1.51
C GLU A 89 -0.35 17.41 1.43
N LYS A 90 -1.04 17.40 0.29
CA LYS A 90 -2.23 18.22 0.02
C LYS A 90 -3.47 17.41 -0.28
N CYS A 91 -3.44 16.09 -0.04
CA CYS A 91 -4.61 15.26 -0.24
C CYS A 91 -5.71 15.66 0.75
N THR A 92 -6.91 15.92 0.25
CA THR A 92 -8.10 16.27 1.03
C THR A 92 -9.24 15.33 0.67
N ASP A 93 -10.08 15.00 1.65
CA ASP A 93 -11.31 14.23 1.43
C ASP A 93 -12.43 15.08 0.79
N GLY A 94 -12.21 16.39 0.63
CA GLY A 94 -13.17 17.34 0.05
C GLY A 94 -14.39 17.62 0.92
N MET A 95 -14.45 17.06 2.14
CA MET A 95 -15.58 17.12 3.05
C MET A 95 -15.20 17.64 4.44
N SER A 96 -13.90 17.64 4.76
CA SER A 96 -13.32 18.18 5.99
C SER A 96 -12.13 19.09 5.68
N ASP A 97 -11.70 19.86 6.67
CA ASP A 97 -10.45 20.65 6.61
C ASP A 97 -9.19 19.77 6.80
N ALA A 98 -9.34 18.44 6.85
CA ALA A 98 -8.23 17.53 7.05
C ALA A 98 -7.36 17.44 5.79
N THR A 99 -6.05 17.49 6.01
CA THR A 99 -5.03 17.17 5.02
C THR A 99 -4.36 15.86 5.38
N TYR A 100 -4.11 15.04 4.38
CA TYR A 100 -3.48 13.74 4.48
C TYR A 100 -2.16 13.78 3.72
N SER A 101 -1.18 13.01 4.18
CA SER A 101 0.16 12.96 3.58
C SER A 101 0.29 11.97 2.42
N LYS A 102 -0.81 11.28 2.09
CA LYS A 102 -0.85 10.26 1.05
C LYS A 102 -2.16 10.29 0.27
N GLU A 103 -2.01 10.14 -1.04
CA GLU A 103 -3.11 9.95 -1.98
C GLU A 103 -3.13 8.49 -2.46
N ILE A 104 -4.33 7.97 -2.72
CA ILE A 104 -4.56 6.65 -3.26
C ILE A 104 -5.37 6.71 -4.56
N TRP A 105 -4.93 5.93 -5.54
CA TRP A 105 -5.66 5.65 -6.77
C TRP A 105 -5.97 4.16 -6.80
N LEU A 106 -7.26 3.80 -6.76
CA LEU A 106 -7.73 2.42 -6.73
C LEU A 106 -8.48 2.12 -8.03
N LEU A 107 -7.93 1.20 -8.81
CA LEU A 107 -8.54 0.67 -10.03
C LEU A 107 -9.07 -0.74 -9.78
N GLN A 108 -10.37 -0.93 -9.98
CA GLN A 108 -11.06 -2.20 -9.80
C GLN A 108 -12.26 -2.25 -10.75
N ASN A 109 -12.46 -3.37 -11.45
CA ASN A 109 -13.59 -3.56 -12.38
C ASN A 109 -13.75 -2.39 -13.37
N ASP A 110 -12.63 -1.93 -13.95
CA ASP A 110 -12.53 -0.77 -14.85
C ASP A 110 -12.97 0.58 -14.25
N GLN A 111 -13.21 0.64 -12.95
CA GLN A 111 -13.53 1.86 -12.22
C GLN A 111 -12.30 2.34 -11.45
N LEU A 112 -11.86 3.56 -11.76
CA LEU A 112 -10.81 4.27 -11.04
C LEU A 112 -11.43 5.22 -10.03
N VAL A 113 -11.11 5.07 -8.76
CA VAL A 113 -11.49 5.99 -7.69
C VAL A 113 -10.25 6.53 -6.99
N VAL A 114 -10.34 7.78 -6.55
CA VAL A 114 -9.24 8.50 -5.89
C VAL A 114 -9.67 8.85 -4.47
N GLY A 115 -8.71 8.90 -3.56
CA GLY A 115 -8.94 9.23 -2.15
C GLY A 115 -7.65 9.52 -1.41
N CYS A 116 -7.76 9.63 -0.09
CA CYS A 116 -6.63 9.93 0.79
C CYS A 116 -6.40 8.81 1.80
N CYS A 117 -5.16 8.67 2.26
CA CYS A 117 -4.77 7.67 3.26
C CYS A 117 -4.20 8.31 4.53
N LYS A 118 -4.42 7.63 5.64
CA LYS A 118 -3.69 7.82 6.90
C LYS A 118 -2.99 6.55 7.33
#